data_AF-A0A2S9F5H3-F1
#
_entry.id   AF-A0A2S9F5H3-F1
#
_cell.length_a   1.000
_cell.length_b   1.000
_cell.length_c   1.000
_cell.angle_alpha   90.00
_cell.angle_beta   90.00
_cell.angle_gamma   90.00
#
_symmetry.space_group_name_H-M   'P 1'
#
loop_
_entity.id
_entity.type
_entity.pdbx_description
1 polymer ?
#
loop_
_entity_poly.entity_id
_entity_poly.type
_entity_poly.pdbx_seq_one_letter_code
_entity_poly.pdbx_strand_id
1 'polypeptide(L)' 'MSAVDRVAEPAGALAADAVLFEKRDSGVAVVTLNRPDRMNAWGGGLAGAFYRCIDRAEADPDVRVILLTG' A
#
# COMPACT_ATOMS: atom_id res chain seq x y z
N MET A 1 -20.53 -4.74 -10.72
CA MET A 1 -19.16 -4.87 -11.27
C MET A 1 -18.53 -3.50 -11.17
N SER A 2 -17.88 -3.22 -10.03
CA SER A 2 -17.32 -1.89 -9.74
C SER A 2 -15.89 -1.81 -10.28
N ALA A 3 -15.56 -0.67 -10.85
CA ALA A 3 -14.28 -0.37 -11.44
C ALA A 3 -13.20 -0.47 -10.36
N VAL A 4 -12.20 -1.33 -10.58
CA VAL A 4 -10.98 -1.32 -9.79
C VAL A 4 -10.22 -0.07 -10.22
N ASP A 5 -10.28 0.99 -9.42
CA ASP A 5 -9.46 2.17 -9.65
C ASP A 5 -8.01 1.78 -9.36
N ARG A 6 -7.31 1.31 -10.40
CA ARG A 6 -5.90 0.94 -10.34
C ARG A 6 -5.10 2.19 -10.67
N VAL A 7 -4.88 3.05 -9.69
CA VAL A 7 -3.87 4.10 -9.79
C VAL A 7 -2.64 3.67 -9.00
N ALA A 8 -1.76 2.97 -9.72
CA ALA A 8 -0.34 2.99 -9.44
C ALA A 8 0.19 4.36 -9.90
N GLU A 9 0.59 5.21 -8.97
CA GLU A 9 1.49 6.34 -9.27
C GLU A 9 2.92 5.84 -9.00
N PRO A 10 3.72 5.54 -10.04
CA PRO A 10 5.08 5.06 -9.84
C PRO A 10 5.98 6.27 -9.62
N ALA A 11 6.40 6.49 -8.38
CA ALA A 11 7.66 7.20 -8.14
C ALA A 11 8.82 6.24 -8.45
N GLY A 12 9.06 6.02 -9.75
CA GLY A 12 10.26 5.35 -10.27
C GLY A 12 10.08 3.87 -10.61
N ALA A 13 9.88 3.58 -11.90
CA ALA A 13 10.13 2.25 -12.43
C ALA A 13 11.63 1.90 -12.28
N LEU A 14 11.97 0.97 -11.36
CA LEU A 14 13.10 0.01 -11.36
C LEU A 14 13.34 -0.62 -9.95
N ALA A 15 12.27 -1.06 -9.28
CA ALA A 15 12.28 -2.07 -8.20
C ALA A 15 10.81 -2.46 -7.95
N ALA A 16 10.51 -3.74 -7.69
CA ALA A 16 9.17 -4.08 -7.21
C ALA A 16 8.92 -3.34 -5.88
N ASP A 17 7.80 -2.63 -5.77
CA ASP A 17 7.49 -1.85 -4.56
C ASP A 17 7.46 -2.76 -3.34
N ALA A 18 8.16 -2.34 -2.28
CA ALA A 18 8.27 -3.11 -1.04
C ALA A 18 6.93 -3.17 -0.27
N VAL A 19 6.01 -2.23 -0.55
CA VAL A 19 4.66 -2.17 0.01
C VAL A 19 3.70 -1.76 -1.09
N LEU A 20 2.58 -2.48 -1.22
CA LEU A 20 1.50 -2.18 -2.16
C LEU A 20 0.33 -1.52 -1.44
N PHE A 21 -0.45 -0.71 -2.16
CA PHE A 21 -1.63 -0.01 -1.65
C PHE A 21 -2.82 -0.18 -2.59
N GLU A 22 -3.97 -0.60 -2.07
CA GLU A 22 -5.25 -0.70 -2.78
C GLU A 22 -6.36 -0.05 -1.94
N LYS A 23 -7.08 0.92 -2.51
CA LYS A 23 -8.31 1.45 -1.89
C LYS A 23 -9.52 0.76 -2.51
N ARG A 24 -10.40 0.22 -1.66
CA ARG A 24 -11.68 -0.36 -2.07
C ARG A 24 -12.81 0.64 -1.88
N ASP A 25 -13.85 0.55 -2.70
CA ASP A 25 -15.08 1.36 -2.58
C ASP A 25 -15.78 1.20 -1.22
N SER A 26 -15.50 0.10 -0.51
CA SER A 26 -15.96 -0.10 0.87
C SER A 26 -15.24 0.80 1.90
N GLY A 27 -14.31 1.66 1.48
CA GLY A 27 -13.48 2.47 2.37
C GLY A 27 -12.40 1.68 3.10
N VAL A 28 -12.03 0.50 2.57
CA VAL A 28 -10.92 -0.29 3.11
C VAL A 28 -9.67 -0.01 2.29
N ALA A 29 -8.63 0.50 2.95
CA ALA A 29 -7.29 0.62 2.39
C ALA A 29 -6.50 -0.66 2.71
N VAL A 30 -6.21 -1.47 1.71
CA VAL A 30 -5.39 -2.67 1.83
C VAL A 30 -3.93 -2.29 1.59
N VAL A 31 -3.10 -2.51 2.60
CA VAL A 31 -1.66 -2.32 2.57
C VAL A 31 -1.01 -3.69 2.61
N THR A 32 -0.23 -4.03 1.58
CA THR A 32 0.41 -5.35 1.47
C THR A 32 1.92 -5.20 1.55
N LEU A 33 2.56 -5.81 2.54
CA LEU A 33 4.01 -5.96 2.58
C LEU A 33 4.42 -6.95 1.47
N ASN A 34 5.31 -6.53 0.58
CA ASN A 34 5.60 -7.22 -0.68
C ASN A 34 7.09 -7.55 -0.81
N ARG A 35 7.66 -8.11 0.26
CA ARG A 35 9.03 -8.65 0.31
C ARG A 35 9.05 -10.08 0.87
N PRO A 36 8.31 -11.03 0.27
CA PRO A 36 8.20 -12.39 0.78
C PRO A 36 9.54 -13.13 0.81
N ASP A 37 10.45 -12.82 -0.13
CA ASP A 37 11.83 -13.33 -0.19
C ASP A 37 12.66 -12.98 1.06
N ARG A 38 12.25 -11.95 1.80
CA ARG A 38 12.90 -11.44 3.01
C ARG A 38 11.97 -11.50 4.21
N MET A 39 10.91 -12.32 4.15
CA MET A 39 9.89 -12.43 5.20
C MET A 39 9.35 -11.05 5.65
N ASN A 40 9.20 -10.12 4.69
CA ASN A 40 8.77 -8.75 4.94
C ASN A 40 9.61 -8.02 6.00
N ALA A 41 10.92 -8.31 6.07
CA ALA A 41 11.84 -7.69 7.00
C ALA A 41 11.74 -6.15 6.97
N TRP A 42 11.63 -5.56 8.17
CA TRP A 42 11.34 -4.14 8.41
C TRP A 42 12.51 -3.17 8.13
N GLY A 43 13.18 -3.34 6.99
CA GLY A 43 14.33 -2.54 6.58
C GLY A 43 14.37 -2.32 5.07
N GLY A 44 15.46 -1.75 4.56
CA GLY A 44 15.68 -1.60 3.13
C GLY A 44 14.57 -0.85 2.39
N GLY A 45 14.02 0.20 3.02
CA GLY A 45 12.96 1.03 2.44
C GLY A 45 11.52 0.60 2.75
N LEU A 46 11.30 -0.58 3.35
CA LEU A 46 9.96 -1.08 3.69
C LEU A 46 9.22 -0.12 4.62
N ALA A 47 9.84 0.27 5.74
CA ALA A 47 9.22 1.15 6.74
C ALA A 47 8.81 2.49 6.13
N GLY A 48 9.67 3.09 5.30
CA GLY A 48 9.36 4.34 4.62
C GLY A 48 8.20 4.19 3.62
N ALA A 49 8.15 3.09 2.87
CA ALA A 49 7.04 2.80 1.96
C ALA A 49 5.73 2.56 2.72
N PHE A 50 5.79 1.86 3.85
CA PHE A 50 4.66 1.64 4.74
C PHE A 50 4.10 2.95 5.28
N TYR A 51 4.93 3.83 5.85
CA TYR A 51 4.44 5.11 6.39
C TYR A 51 3.83 6.00 5.32
N ARG A 52 4.40 6.06 4.10
CA ARG A 52 3.75 6.78 2.99
C ARG A 52 2.35 6.24 2.64
N CYS A 53 2.15 4.92 2.78
CA CYS A 53 0.83 4.31 2.57
C CYS A 53 -0.14 4.67 3.69
N ILE A 54 0.34 4.76 4.93
CA ILE A 54 -0.46 5.24 6.07
C ILE A 54 -0.83 6.71 5.90
N ASP A 55 0.13 7.58 5.56
CA ASP A 55 -0.12 9.01 5.32
C ASP A 55 -1.16 9.21 4.20
N ARG A 56 -1.08 8.41 3.13
CA ARG A 56 -2.06 8.41 2.05
C ARG A 56 -3.45 7.99 2.53
N ALA A 57 -3.54 6.96 3.36
CA ALA A 57 -4.81 6.49 3.92
C ALA A 57 -5.42 7.50 4.90
N GLU A 58 -4.60 8.14 5.73
CA GLU A 58 -5.03 9.15 6.70
C GLU A 58 -5.56 10.41 6.02
N ALA A 59 -4.94 10.83 4.92
CA ALA A 59 -5.36 12.01 4.16
C ALA A 59 -6.68 11.81 3.37
N ASP A 60 -7.15 10.56 3.23
CA ASP A 60 -8.33 10.22 2.43
C ASP A 60 -9.57 10.02 3.33
N PRO A 61 -10.55 10.94 3.30
CA PRO A 61 -11.72 10.87 4.17
C PRO A 61 -12.66 9.68 3.86
N ASP A 62 -12.51 9.04 2.69
CA ASP A 62 -13.28 7.84 2.35
C ASP A 62 -12.69 6.56 2.98
N VAL A 63 -11.44 6.63 3.46
CA VAL A 63 -10.81 5.50 4.14
C VAL A 63 -11.33 5.41 5.57
N ARG A 64 -11.94 4.27 5.87
CA ARG A 64 -12.54 3.96 7.17
C ARG A 64 -11.70 2.98 7.98
N VAL A 65 -10.98 2.09 7.29
CA VAL A 65 -10.17 1.03 7.91
C VAL A 65 -8.95 0.77 7.04
N ILE A 66 -7.80 0.53 7.69
CA ILE A 66 -6.59 0.01 7.05
C ILE A 66 -6.47 -1.48 7.35
N LEU A 67 -6.36 -2.31 6.31
CA LEU A 67 -6.05 -3.73 6.40
C LEU A 67 -4.58 -3.93 6.02
N LEU A 68 -3.76 -4.38 6.97
CA LEU A 68 -2.38 -4.73 6.72
C LEU A 68 -2.23 -6.25 6.50
N THR A 69 -1.54 -6.65 5.45
CA THR A 69 -1.28 -8.06 5.10
C THR A 69 0.08 -8.22 4.42
N GLY A 70 0.50 -9.44 4.09
CA GLY A 70 1.78 -9.74 3.43
C GLY A 70 2.35 -11.10 3.78
#